data_AF-A0A067LEH2-F1
#
_entry.id   AF-A0A067LEH2-F1
#
_cell.length_a   1.000
_cell.length_b   1.000
_cell.length_c   1.000
_cell.angle_alpha   90.00
_cell.angle_beta   90.00
_cell.angle_gamma   90.00
#
_symmetry.space_group_name_H-M   'P 1'
#
loop_
_entity.id
_entity.type
_entity.pdbx_description
1 polymer ?
#
loop_
_entity_poly.entity_id
_entity_poly.type
_entity_poly.pdbx_seq_one_letter_code
_entity_poly.pdbx_strand_id
1 'polypeptide(L)'
;MAFHNLLFAFCFFSCVPSLFLAQPFKAVNLGNWLVTEGWMKPSLFDGIPNKDLLDGTQVQFKSTKLQMFLSSEKGGGTILVANRSLPLAGKLSDQGNKIVAVSSVAGKLETFQIIRKNDDPNRARLQASNGQFLQAQSETLVTADYGGTGWEDNNPSVFLMTIVYTLRGEYQITNGYGPDKAPQVLQDHWNSYITEEDFRFMSTNGLNAVRVPVGWWIASDPPPKPFVAGSLKALDNAFTWAGKYGIKVIVDLHAIQGSQNGNDHSAARDGYQEWGDSNIQDTVAVIDFLAARYKDNPSLAAIELMNEPLAPAVGLDTLKKYYKAGYDAVRKHTQCAYVILSNRIGPADPKELLSFASTLNRVVIDVHYYNLFSDMFSKLNAQQHIDYIYNQRSSDLSVVTSANGPLSFVGEWTGEWALQGASMQDYQNFAKAQQQVYGRATFGWAYWAYKCAKNHWSLKWMIENNYIKLN
;
A
#
# COMPACT_ATOMS: atom_id res chain seq x y z
N MET A 1 -33.08 -59.08 12.48
CA MET A 1 -32.85 -57.74 11.89
C MET A 1 -32.45 -56.80 13.02
N ALA A 2 -31.15 -56.52 13.15
CA ALA A 2 -30.63 -55.62 14.17
C ALA A 2 -30.40 -54.25 13.51
N PHE A 3 -31.13 -53.23 13.96
CA PHE A 3 -30.89 -51.85 13.57
C PHE A 3 -29.80 -51.27 14.47
N HIS A 4 -28.62 -51.02 13.91
CA HIS A 4 -27.59 -50.20 14.53
C HIS A 4 -27.91 -48.72 14.24
N ASN A 5 -28.21 -47.96 15.29
CA ASN A 5 -28.25 -46.50 15.24
C ASN A 5 -26.82 -45.97 15.37
N LEU A 6 -26.25 -45.46 14.28
CA LEU A 6 -25.06 -44.62 14.33
C LEU A 6 -25.48 -43.20 14.72
N LEU A 7 -25.20 -42.78 15.96
CA LEU A 7 -25.19 -41.36 16.32
C LEU A 7 -23.95 -40.73 15.68
N PHE A 8 -24.14 -39.91 14.64
CA PHE A 8 -23.13 -38.97 14.19
C PHE A 8 -23.07 -37.81 15.20
N ALA A 9 -22.07 -37.84 16.07
CA ALA A 9 -21.72 -36.68 16.89
C ALA A 9 -21.09 -35.62 15.97
N PHE A 10 -21.88 -34.62 15.55
CA PHE A 10 -21.34 -33.37 15.03
C PHE A 10 -20.66 -32.64 16.19
N CYS A 11 -19.34 -32.76 16.30
CA CYS A 11 -18.54 -31.84 17.10
C CYS A 11 -18.61 -30.46 16.46
N PHE A 12 -19.65 -29.69 16.79
CA PHE A 12 -19.58 -28.24 16.69
C PHE A 12 -18.43 -27.81 17.59
N PHE A 13 -17.30 -27.41 17.01
CA PHE A 13 -16.32 -26.58 17.71
C PHE A 13 -17.01 -25.25 18.01
N SER A 14 -17.80 -25.22 19.09
CA SER A 14 -18.30 -23.98 19.65
C SER A 14 -17.10 -23.12 19.97
N CYS A 15 -17.08 -21.88 19.49
CA CYS A 15 -16.14 -20.86 19.92
C CYS A 15 -16.33 -20.69 21.43
N VAL A 16 -15.64 -21.48 22.25
CA VAL A 16 -15.70 -21.34 23.70
C VAL A 16 -15.10 -19.97 23.97
N PRO A 17 -15.88 -19.00 24.44
CA PRO A 17 -15.31 -17.75 24.90
C PRO A 17 -14.45 -18.16 26.09
N SER A 18 -13.13 -18.07 25.94
CA SER A 18 -12.24 -18.06 27.08
C SER A 18 -12.81 -17.01 28.05
N LEU A 19 -13.15 -17.44 29.27
CA LEU A 19 -13.67 -16.59 30.35
C LEU A 19 -12.64 -15.54 30.82
N PHE A 20 -11.43 -15.57 30.28
CA PHE A 20 -10.51 -14.43 30.32
C PHE A 20 -10.88 -13.45 29.22
N LEU A 21 -11.22 -12.21 29.58
CA LEU A 21 -11.22 -11.08 28.65
C LEU A 21 -9.91 -11.13 27.86
N ALA A 22 -10.00 -11.49 26.57
CA ALA A 22 -8.82 -11.57 25.72
C ALA A 22 -8.15 -10.19 25.76
N GLN A 23 -6.88 -10.13 26.15
CA GLN A 23 -6.14 -8.88 26.13
C GLN A 23 -6.14 -8.32 24.70
N PRO A 24 -6.26 -6.99 24.52
CA PRO A 24 -6.10 -6.37 23.22
C PRO A 24 -4.77 -6.79 22.57
N PHE A 25 -4.77 -6.90 21.25
CA PHE A 25 -3.59 -7.32 20.50
C PHE A 25 -2.47 -6.27 20.61
N LYS A 26 -1.26 -6.74 20.93
CA LYS A 26 0.00 -6.06 20.70
C LYS A 26 0.59 -6.69 19.45
N ALA A 27 0.32 -6.08 18.31
CA ALA A 27 0.63 -6.65 17.00
C ALA A 27 1.71 -5.86 16.26
N VAL A 28 2.17 -6.42 15.16
CA VAL A 28 3.07 -5.76 14.22
C VAL A 28 2.70 -6.13 12.78
N ASN A 29 2.87 -5.18 11.87
CA ASN A 29 2.67 -5.40 10.44
C ASN A 29 3.89 -6.09 9.82
N LEU A 30 3.65 -7.17 9.08
CA LEU A 30 4.65 -7.82 8.23
C LEU A 30 4.70 -7.15 6.84
N GLY A 31 4.79 -5.82 6.83
CA GLY A 31 4.86 -4.99 5.62
C GLY A 31 6.09 -5.31 4.77
N ASN A 32 5.98 -5.03 3.47
CA ASN A 32 7.01 -5.35 2.48
C ASN A 32 7.39 -6.85 2.42
N TRP A 33 6.54 -7.77 2.87
CA TRP A 33 6.76 -9.22 2.73
C TRP A 33 5.95 -9.81 1.58
N LEU A 34 4.63 -9.99 1.74
CA LEU A 34 3.75 -10.57 0.70
C LEU A 34 3.08 -9.52 -0.19
N VAL A 35 3.28 -8.25 0.13
CA VAL A 35 3.04 -7.08 -0.73
C VAL A 35 4.28 -6.20 -0.59
N THR A 36 5.02 -5.97 -1.67
CA THR A 36 6.28 -5.22 -1.62
C THR A 36 6.09 -3.71 -1.69
N GLU A 37 6.89 -2.97 -0.92
CA GLU A 37 7.03 -1.51 -0.92
C GLU A 37 8.51 -1.12 -0.99
N GLY A 38 8.91 -0.56 -2.11
CA GLY A 38 10.32 -0.36 -2.45
C GLY A 38 11.04 0.62 -1.55
N TRP A 39 10.34 1.52 -0.86
CA TRP A 39 10.97 2.40 0.11
C TRP A 39 11.46 1.63 1.36
N MET A 40 10.86 0.48 1.68
CA MET A 40 11.22 -0.35 2.84
C MET A 40 12.42 -1.26 2.58
N LYS A 41 12.64 -1.65 1.31
CA LYS A 41 13.81 -2.42 0.85
C LYS A 41 14.23 -1.98 -0.55
N PRO A 42 14.88 -0.80 -0.70
CA PRO A 42 15.22 -0.25 -2.02
C PRO A 42 16.09 -1.18 -2.87
N SER A 43 16.96 -1.96 -2.23
CA SER A 43 17.87 -2.88 -2.92
C SER A 43 17.16 -3.99 -3.70
N LEU A 44 15.89 -4.27 -3.39
CA LEU A 44 15.09 -5.24 -4.12
C LEU A 44 14.88 -4.82 -5.60
N PHE A 45 14.96 -3.52 -5.89
CA PHE A 45 14.76 -2.94 -7.22
C PHE A 45 16.09 -2.71 -7.97
N ASP A 46 17.24 -2.99 -7.37
CA ASP A 46 18.54 -2.59 -7.92
C ASP A 46 18.92 -3.30 -9.22
N GLY A 47 18.45 -4.54 -9.40
CA GLY A 47 18.73 -5.36 -10.59
C GLY A 47 17.82 -5.07 -11.78
N ILE A 48 16.86 -4.14 -11.67
CA ILE A 48 15.93 -3.81 -12.75
C ILE A 48 16.60 -2.86 -13.75
N PRO A 49 16.63 -3.20 -15.06
CA PRO A 49 17.08 -2.28 -16.09
C PRO A 49 16.19 -1.02 -16.13
N ASN A 50 16.80 0.17 -16.20
CA ASN A 50 16.07 1.45 -16.19
C ASN A 50 15.08 1.57 -14.99
N LYS A 51 15.48 1.13 -13.80
CA LYS A 51 14.66 1.14 -12.56
C LYS A 51 14.12 2.51 -12.12
N ASP A 52 14.54 3.58 -12.78
CA ASP A 52 14.07 4.93 -12.58
C ASP A 52 12.86 5.28 -13.47
N LEU A 53 12.58 4.48 -14.50
CA LEU A 53 11.46 4.59 -15.44
C LEU A 53 10.52 3.38 -15.37
N LEU A 54 10.20 2.91 -14.16
CA LEU A 54 9.21 1.86 -13.92
C LEU A 54 7.79 2.35 -14.27
N ASP A 55 6.84 1.43 -14.42
CA ASP A 55 5.44 1.77 -14.65
C ASP A 55 4.92 2.76 -13.60
N GLY A 56 4.23 3.80 -14.06
CA GLY A 56 3.75 4.89 -13.22
C GLY A 56 4.78 6.00 -12.94
N THR A 57 6.03 5.88 -13.41
CA THR A 57 6.97 6.99 -13.33
C THR A 57 6.43 8.20 -14.10
N GLN A 58 6.37 9.34 -13.43
CA GLN A 58 6.01 10.63 -14.03
C GLN A 58 7.28 11.42 -14.32
N VAL A 59 7.39 11.90 -15.55
CA VAL A 59 8.52 12.71 -16.02
C VAL A 59 8.05 14.07 -16.52
N GLN A 60 8.90 15.07 -16.36
CA GLN A 60 8.76 16.39 -16.97
C GLN A 60 9.90 16.62 -17.94
N PHE A 61 9.60 17.27 -19.07
CA PHE A 61 10.59 17.66 -20.08
C PHE A 61 10.65 19.18 -20.20
N LYS A 62 11.84 19.76 -20.05
CA LYS A 62 12.09 21.19 -20.24
C LYS A 62 13.01 21.40 -21.44
N SER A 63 12.57 22.15 -22.45
CA SER A 63 13.40 22.49 -23.60
C SER A 63 14.67 23.21 -23.14
N THR A 64 15.85 22.73 -23.55
CA THR A 64 17.11 23.42 -23.26
C THR A 64 17.23 24.73 -24.03
N LYS A 65 16.65 24.78 -25.25
CA LYS A 65 16.70 25.96 -26.12
C LYS A 65 15.78 27.07 -25.62
N LEU A 66 14.52 26.74 -25.31
CA LEU A 66 13.52 27.73 -24.91
C LEU A 66 13.50 27.97 -23.40
N GLN A 67 14.09 27.09 -22.60
CA GLN A 67 13.97 27.09 -21.13
C GLN A 67 12.53 26.99 -20.62
N MET A 68 11.66 26.32 -21.40
CA MET A 68 10.24 26.14 -21.11
C MET A 68 9.86 24.67 -21.03
N PHE A 69 8.89 24.34 -20.17
CA PHE A 69 8.37 22.99 -20.02
C PHE A 69 7.43 22.62 -21.17
N LEU A 70 7.60 21.39 -21.64
CA LEU A 70 6.67 20.72 -22.54
C LEU A 70 5.36 20.47 -21.78
N SER A 71 4.25 20.95 -22.32
CA SER A 71 2.93 20.81 -21.70
C SER A 71 1.85 20.76 -22.76
N SER A 72 0.69 20.21 -22.40
CA SER A 72 -0.52 20.42 -23.21
C SER A 72 -0.89 21.90 -23.19
N GLU A 73 -1.24 22.47 -24.34
CA GLU A 73 -1.72 23.84 -24.45
C GLU A 73 -2.89 24.05 -23.48
N LYS A 74 -2.94 25.20 -22.79
CA LYS A 74 -3.95 25.51 -21.76
C LYS A 74 -4.03 24.53 -20.58
N GLY A 75 -3.11 23.57 -20.45
CA GLY A 75 -3.16 22.58 -19.36
C GLY A 75 -4.13 21.42 -19.60
N GLY A 76 -4.50 21.18 -20.85
CA GLY A 76 -5.26 19.99 -21.25
C GLY A 76 -5.75 20.00 -22.71
N GLY A 77 -5.27 20.90 -23.55
CA GLY A 77 -5.51 20.84 -24.98
C GLY A 77 -4.83 19.62 -25.61
N THR A 78 -5.33 19.20 -26.75
CA THR A 78 -4.70 18.18 -27.63
C THR A 78 -3.52 18.76 -28.43
N ILE A 79 -2.88 19.83 -27.93
CA ILE A 79 -1.68 20.43 -28.53
C ILE A 79 -0.55 20.30 -27.53
N LEU A 80 0.60 19.82 -27.97
CA LEU A 80 1.82 19.85 -27.19
C LEU A 80 2.56 21.16 -27.49
N VAL A 81 2.83 21.96 -26.46
CA VAL A 81 3.52 23.26 -26.54
C VAL A 81 4.68 23.30 -25.55
N ALA A 82 5.59 24.26 -25.71
CA ALA A 82 6.72 24.47 -24.81
C ALA A 82 6.69 25.91 -24.26
N ASN A 83 5.63 26.27 -23.52
CA ASN A 83 5.35 27.65 -23.12
C ASN A 83 5.17 27.87 -21.61
N ARG A 84 5.54 26.92 -20.76
CA ARG A 84 5.43 27.08 -19.31
C ARG A 84 6.78 27.31 -18.66
N SER A 85 6.89 28.37 -17.87
CA SER A 85 8.08 28.70 -17.08
C SER A 85 8.15 27.91 -15.76
N LEU A 86 7.02 27.39 -15.29
CA LEU A 86 6.89 26.58 -14.07
C LEU A 86 6.29 25.19 -14.38
N PRO A 87 6.69 24.15 -13.63
CA PRO A 87 6.14 22.80 -13.79
C PRO A 87 4.65 22.73 -13.41
N LEU A 88 3.88 21.87 -14.08
CA LEU A 88 2.49 21.56 -13.72
C LEU A 88 2.45 20.52 -12.60
N ALA A 89 1.62 20.77 -11.58
CA ALA A 89 1.21 19.80 -10.57
C ALA A 89 -0.32 19.58 -10.72
N GLY A 90 -0.73 18.56 -11.49
CA GLY A 90 -2.15 18.22 -11.67
C GLY A 90 -2.46 17.38 -12.92
N LYS A 91 -3.49 16.51 -12.82
CA LYS A 91 -4.03 15.71 -13.94
C LYS A 91 -4.70 16.63 -14.97
N LEU A 92 -4.45 16.39 -16.25
CA LEU A 92 -4.89 17.21 -17.39
C LEU A 92 -6.33 16.84 -17.81
N SER A 93 -7.14 17.81 -18.26
CA SER A 93 -8.51 17.62 -18.78
C SER A 93 -8.69 18.30 -20.15
N ASP A 94 -9.32 17.58 -21.08
CA ASP A 94 -9.34 17.81 -22.54
C ASP A 94 -10.03 19.10 -23.04
N GLN A 95 -9.42 19.75 -24.06
CA GLN A 95 -10.03 20.15 -25.36
C GLN A 95 -9.10 21.05 -26.24
N GLY A 96 -8.85 20.67 -27.52
CA GLY A 96 -8.39 21.57 -28.62
C GLY A 96 -7.13 21.15 -29.41
N ASN A 97 -7.15 21.21 -30.76
CA ASN A 97 -6.38 20.44 -31.79
C ASN A 97 -4.86 20.64 -32.07
N LYS A 98 -4.10 19.51 -32.15
CA LYS A 98 -2.77 19.14 -32.78
C LYS A 98 -1.50 19.16 -31.87
N ILE A 99 -0.84 18.10 -31.38
CA ILE A 99 -0.77 16.63 -31.52
C ILE A 99 -1.98 15.92 -30.89
N VAL A 100 -2.85 15.36 -31.73
CA VAL A 100 -4.07 14.66 -31.28
C VAL A 100 -3.75 13.20 -30.97
N ALA A 101 -4.15 12.69 -29.80
CA ALA A 101 -4.22 11.26 -29.57
C ALA A 101 -5.30 10.67 -30.48
N VAL A 102 -4.89 9.98 -31.56
CA VAL A 102 -5.81 9.43 -32.58
C VAL A 102 -6.27 8.01 -32.26
N SER A 103 -5.75 7.41 -31.20
CA SER A 103 -6.07 6.06 -30.75
C SER A 103 -6.05 5.98 -29.22
N SER A 104 -7.02 5.27 -28.65
CA SER A 104 -7.04 4.85 -27.25
C SER A 104 -6.41 3.46 -27.05
N VAL A 105 -5.88 2.85 -28.11
CA VAL A 105 -5.28 1.50 -28.11
C VAL A 105 -3.86 1.61 -28.67
N ALA A 106 -2.86 1.20 -27.89
CA ALA A 106 -1.47 1.31 -28.31
C ALA A 106 -1.14 0.33 -29.47
N GLY A 107 -0.76 0.86 -30.64
CA GLY A 107 -0.12 0.07 -31.70
C GLY A 107 1.40 0.00 -31.54
N LYS A 108 2.05 -1.07 -32.07
CA LYS A 108 3.53 -1.17 -32.12
C LYS A 108 4.21 -0.04 -32.91
N LEU A 109 3.47 0.65 -33.78
CA LEU A 109 3.93 1.74 -34.66
C LEU A 109 3.61 3.14 -34.11
N GLU A 110 3.02 3.23 -32.90
CA GLU A 110 2.56 4.50 -32.30
C GLU A 110 3.36 4.89 -31.05
N THR A 111 4.38 4.10 -30.70
CA THR A 111 5.25 4.34 -29.55
C THR A 111 6.35 5.34 -29.90
N PHE A 112 6.56 6.36 -29.06
CA PHE A 112 7.78 7.18 -29.10
C PHE A 112 8.83 6.60 -28.15
N GLN A 113 10.11 6.90 -28.40
CA GLN A 113 11.22 6.49 -27.56
C GLN A 113 11.81 7.68 -26.82
N ILE A 114 12.07 7.51 -25.52
CA ILE A 114 12.87 8.45 -24.75
C ILE A 114 14.34 8.02 -24.86
N ILE A 115 15.12 8.77 -25.62
CA ILE A 115 16.57 8.54 -25.76
C ILE A 115 17.30 9.44 -24.79
N ARG A 116 18.01 8.86 -23.83
CA ARG A 116 18.82 9.58 -22.84
C ARG A 116 20.26 9.74 -23.32
N LYS A 117 20.90 10.86 -23.03
CA LYS A 117 22.33 11.08 -23.30
C LYS A 117 23.15 10.18 -22.36
N ASN A 118 24.11 9.46 -22.91
CA ASN A 118 24.84 8.41 -22.17
C ASN A 118 25.59 8.92 -20.93
N ASP A 119 26.18 10.11 -21.00
CA ASP A 119 26.95 10.76 -19.94
C ASP A 119 26.14 11.80 -19.14
N ASP A 120 24.89 12.07 -19.53
CA ASP A 120 23.96 12.95 -18.80
C ASP A 120 22.52 12.44 -19.00
N PRO A 121 22.06 11.45 -18.21
CA PRO A 121 20.76 10.82 -18.41
C PRO A 121 19.57 11.77 -18.14
N ASN A 122 19.82 12.94 -17.56
CA ASN A 122 18.83 14.00 -17.43
C ASN A 122 18.66 14.78 -18.73
N ARG A 123 19.48 14.57 -19.76
CA ARG A 123 19.24 15.06 -21.11
C ARG A 123 18.61 13.97 -21.94
N ALA A 124 17.43 14.27 -22.49
CA ALA A 124 16.67 13.34 -23.30
C ALA A 124 16.21 13.95 -24.63
N ARG A 125 15.97 13.08 -25.60
CA ARG A 125 15.28 13.37 -26.86
C ARG A 125 14.11 12.41 -27.00
N LEU A 126 13.04 12.88 -27.63
CA LEU A 126 11.82 12.11 -27.85
C LEU A 126 11.76 11.72 -29.32
N GLN A 127 12.06 10.47 -29.66
CA GLN A 127 12.01 9.98 -31.03
C GLN A 127 10.60 9.47 -31.35
N ALA A 128 9.94 10.08 -32.33
CA ALA A 128 8.64 9.63 -32.80
C ALA A 128 8.78 8.38 -33.69
N SER A 129 7.65 7.73 -33.99
CA SER A 129 7.63 6.49 -34.78
C SER A 129 8.10 6.66 -36.24
N ASN A 130 8.15 7.90 -36.75
CA ASN A 130 8.77 8.24 -38.04
C ASN A 130 10.31 8.26 -37.99
N GLY A 131 10.93 7.96 -36.84
CA GLY A 131 12.38 7.96 -36.63
C GLY A 131 12.97 9.35 -36.38
N GLN A 132 12.18 10.41 -36.48
CA GLN A 132 12.60 11.80 -36.25
C GLN A 132 12.35 12.22 -34.81
N PHE A 133 13.05 13.25 -34.36
CA PHE A 133 12.93 13.76 -33.00
C PHE A 133 11.89 14.87 -32.89
N LEU A 134 11.23 14.90 -31.73
CA LEU A 134 10.44 16.02 -31.29
C LEU A 134 11.35 17.25 -31.13
N GLN A 135 10.93 18.39 -31.66
CA GLN A 135 11.62 19.67 -31.53
C GLN A 135 10.66 20.79 -31.10
N ALA A 136 11.07 21.57 -30.12
CA ALA A 136 10.43 22.80 -29.71
C ALA A 136 10.98 23.96 -30.55
N GLN A 137 10.27 24.31 -31.63
CA GLN A 137 10.70 25.36 -32.55
C GLN A 137 10.46 26.76 -31.96
N SER A 138 9.31 26.93 -31.29
CA SER A 138 8.91 28.10 -30.53
C SER A 138 8.08 27.67 -29.32
N GLU A 139 7.68 28.62 -28.48
CA GLU A 139 6.83 28.32 -27.32
C GLU A 139 5.49 27.68 -27.69
N THR A 140 4.97 28.00 -28.88
CA THR A 140 3.66 27.54 -29.38
C THR A 140 3.76 26.45 -30.44
N LEU A 141 4.97 26.06 -30.87
CA LEU A 141 5.16 25.10 -31.95
C LEU A 141 6.15 24.00 -31.56
N VAL A 142 5.62 22.80 -31.34
CA VAL A 142 6.37 21.56 -31.17
C VAL A 142 6.03 20.61 -32.32
N THR A 143 7.05 20.01 -32.94
CA THR A 143 6.93 19.19 -34.16
C THR A 143 7.82 17.95 -34.03
N ALA A 144 7.54 16.89 -34.79
CA ALA A 144 8.29 15.61 -34.73
C ALA A 144 9.04 15.33 -36.04
N ASP A 145 9.82 16.29 -36.52
CA ASP A 145 10.47 16.28 -37.84
C ASP A 145 11.98 16.62 -37.78
N TYR A 146 12.59 16.63 -36.59
CA TYR A 146 14.00 16.96 -36.43
C TYR A 146 14.91 15.76 -36.70
N GLY A 147 15.77 15.87 -37.72
CA GLY A 147 16.72 14.81 -38.13
C GLY A 147 18.18 15.00 -37.69
N GLY A 148 18.50 16.03 -36.89
CA GLY A 148 19.89 16.32 -36.46
C GLY A 148 20.40 15.42 -35.32
N THR A 149 21.70 15.50 -35.04
CA THR A 149 22.42 14.60 -34.11
C THR A 149 23.00 15.26 -32.85
N GLY A 150 22.89 16.58 -32.72
CA GLY A 150 23.46 17.38 -31.62
C GLY A 150 22.73 17.25 -30.27
N TRP A 151 23.44 17.62 -29.19
CA TRP A 151 22.97 17.61 -27.79
C TRP A 151 23.16 18.95 -27.05
N GLU A 152 23.67 19.96 -27.77
CA GLU A 152 23.91 21.32 -27.30
C GLU A 152 22.62 22.02 -26.84
N ASP A 153 22.76 22.99 -25.93
CA ASP A 153 21.59 23.64 -25.30
C ASP A 153 20.67 24.36 -26.29
N ASN A 154 21.22 24.91 -27.37
CA ASN A 154 20.43 25.59 -28.41
C ASN A 154 19.76 24.61 -29.40
N ASN A 155 19.98 23.31 -29.27
CA ASN A 155 19.33 22.30 -30.09
C ASN A 155 17.83 22.21 -29.73
N PRO A 156 16.92 22.40 -30.70
CA PRO A 156 15.49 22.45 -30.40
C PRO A 156 14.91 21.07 -30.01
N SER A 157 15.65 19.98 -30.22
CA SER A 157 15.21 18.61 -29.91
C SER A 157 15.69 18.06 -28.56
N VAL A 158 16.46 18.85 -27.80
CA VAL A 158 17.03 18.43 -26.52
C VAL A 158 16.18 18.96 -25.36
N PHE A 159 15.88 18.07 -24.42
CA PHE A 159 15.09 18.37 -23.24
C PHE A 159 15.83 17.92 -21.98
N LEU A 160 15.74 18.71 -20.92
CA LEU A 160 16.03 18.26 -19.57
C LEU A 160 14.84 17.43 -19.08
N MET A 161 15.08 16.16 -18.80
CA MET A 161 14.14 15.22 -18.22
C MET A 161 14.31 15.21 -16.70
N THR A 162 13.23 15.46 -15.98
CA THR A 162 13.15 15.35 -14.52
C THR A 162 12.16 14.27 -14.16
N ILE A 163 12.57 13.30 -13.34
CA ILE A 163 11.66 12.33 -12.73
C ILE A 163 10.99 13.01 -11.54
N VAL A 164 9.66 13.11 -11.58
CA VAL A 164 8.85 13.80 -10.56
C VAL A 164 8.35 12.82 -9.51
N TYR A 165 7.95 11.63 -9.96
CA TYR A 165 7.34 10.62 -9.12
C TYR A 165 7.64 9.24 -9.69
N THR A 166 7.78 8.25 -8.82
CA THR A 166 8.00 6.85 -9.19
C THR A 166 7.25 5.95 -8.23
N LEU A 167 6.51 4.99 -8.76
CA LEU A 167 5.95 3.90 -7.97
C LEU A 167 6.98 2.79 -7.82
N ARG A 168 7.02 2.19 -6.63
CA ARG A 168 7.89 1.04 -6.35
C ARG A 168 7.12 -0.01 -5.55
N GLY A 169 5.99 -0.46 -6.08
CA GLY A 169 5.18 -1.53 -5.49
C GLY A 169 5.44 -2.89 -6.12
N GLU A 170 4.62 -3.88 -5.75
CA GLU A 170 4.73 -5.24 -6.28
C GLU A 170 4.49 -5.34 -7.79
N TYR A 171 3.64 -4.46 -8.33
CA TYR A 171 3.46 -4.36 -9.78
C TYR A 171 4.76 -3.97 -10.48
N GLN A 172 5.44 -2.90 -10.02
CA GLN A 172 6.63 -2.39 -10.69
C GLN A 172 7.83 -3.33 -10.58
N ILE A 173 8.01 -4.02 -9.44
CA ILE A 173 9.10 -4.99 -9.31
C ILE A 173 8.88 -6.20 -10.23
N THR A 174 7.67 -6.75 -10.25
CA THR A 174 7.38 -7.94 -11.06
C THR A 174 7.42 -7.63 -12.55
N ASN A 175 6.84 -6.50 -12.97
CA ASN A 175 6.91 -6.07 -14.36
C ASN A 175 8.33 -5.69 -14.77
N GLY A 176 9.06 -4.98 -13.90
CA GLY A 176 10.41 -4.50 -14.18
C GLY A 176 11.45 -5.61 -14.34
N TYR A 177 11.40 -6.66 -13.51
CA TYR A 177 12.24 -7.84 -13.72
C TYR A 177 11.76 -8.74 -14.87
N GLY A 178 10.48 -8.66 -15.21
CA GLY A 178 9.86 -9.50 -16.22
C GLY A 178 9.63 -10.94 -15.75
N PRO A 179 8.92 -11.74 -16.57
CA PRO A 179 8.42 -13.07 -16.17
C PRO A 179 9.53 -14.08 -15.87
N ASP A 180 10.74 -13.89 -16.39
CA ASP A 180 11.84 -14.84 -16.23
C ASP A 180 12.59 -14.66 -14.90
N LYS A 181 12.70 -13.41 -14.41
CA LYS A 181 13.48 -13.08 -13.20
C LYS A 181 12.61 -12.80 -11.98
N ALA A 182 11.42 -12.20 -12.17
CA ALA A 182 10.55 -11.82 -11.07
C ALA A 182 10.19 -12.99 -10.13
N PRO A 183 9.90 -14.22 -10.61
CA PRO A 183 9.58 -15.33 -9.72
C PRO A 183 10.70 -15.66 -8.74
N GLN A 184 11.95 -15.72 -9.22
CA GLN A 184 13.10 -16.03 -8.38
C GLN A 184 13.36 -14.91 -7.35
N VAL A 185 13.30 -13.65 -7.79
CA VAL A 185 13.51 -12.47 -6.93
C VAL A 185 12.50 -12.45 -5.78
N LEU A 186 11.22 -12.64 -6.07
CA LEU A 186 10.18 -12.64 -5.04
C LEU A 186 10.24 -13.89 -4.16
N GLN A 187 10.55 -15.06 -4.72
CA GLN A 187 10.71 -16.28 -3.93
C GLN A 187 11.86 -16.17 -2.92
N ASP A 188 13.01 -15.62 -3.33
CA ASP A 188 14.15 -15.39 -2.45
C ASP A 188 13.82 -14.36 -1.37
N HIS A 189 13.07 -13.31 -1.72
CA HIS A 189 12.60 -12.32 -0.77
C HIS A 189 11.64 -12.93 0.25
N TRP A 190 10.62 -13.68 -0.17
CA TRP A 190 9.66 -14.31 0.75
C TRP A 190 10.33 -15.30 1.70
N ASN A 191 11.35 -16.04 1.24
CA ASN A 191 12.04 -17.05 2.04
C ASN A 191 13.04 -16.47 3.05
N SER A 192 13.54 -15.25 2.81
CA SER A 192 14.60 -14.65 3.64
C SER A 192 14.14 -13.42 4.43
N TYR A 193 13.08 -12.75 3.98
CA TYR A 193 12.65 -11.50 4.58
C TYR A 193 11.85 -11.68 5.85
N ILE A 194 10.99 -12.69 5.97
CA ILE A 194 10.38 -13.10 7.25
C ILE A 194 10.60 -14.60 7.41
N THR A 195 11.06 -15.00 8.59
CA THR A 195 11.44 -16.37 8.91
C THR A 195 10.78 -16.82 10.23
N GLU A 196 10.89 -18.10 10.53
CA GLU A 196 10.43 -18.65 11.81
C GLU A 196 11.08 -17.96 13.03
N GLU A 197 12.38 -17.64 12.94
CA GLU A 197 13.09 -16.97 14.04
C GLU A 197 12.52 -15.57 14.32
N ASP A 198 11.98 -14.90 13.30
CA ASP A 198 11.29 -13.63 13.49
C ASP A 198 10.02 -13.80 14.34
N PHE A 199 9.25 -14.89 14.15
CA PHE A 199 8.10 -15.22 15.01
C PHE A 199 8.49 -15.56 16.45
N ARG A 200 9.60 -16.29 16.62
CA ARG A 200 10.19 -16.50 17.95
C ARG A 200 10.54 -15.18 18.62
N PHE A 201 11.23 -14.29 17.91
CA PHE A 201 11.59 -12.96 18.41
C PHE A 201 10.36 -12.13 18.80
N MET A 202 9.32 -12.12 17.96
CA MET A 202 8.09 -11.38 18.25
C MET A 202 7.44 -11.88 19.53
N SER A 203 7.29 -13.20 19.68
CA SER A 203 6.70 -13.83 20.85
C SER A 203 7.51 -13.54 22.14
N THR A 204 8.84 -13.69 22.11
CA THR A 204 9.68 -13.44 23.29
C THR A 204 9.76 -11.97 23.70
N ASN A 205 9.45 -11.04 22.78
CA ASN A 205 9.42 -9.61 23.04
C ASN A 205 8.00 -9.05 23.25
N GLY A 206 7.01 -9.89 23.56
CA GLY A 206 5.71 -9.45 24.05
C GLY A 206 4.66 -9.14 22.99
N LEU A 207 4.93 -9.43 21.71
CA LEU A 207 3.92 -9.40 20.66
C LEU A 207 3.09 -10.68 20.71
N ASN A 208 1.78 -10.54 20.54
CA ASN A 208 0.84 -11.67 20.57
C ASN A 208 0.06 -11.82 19.25
N ALA A 209 0.30 -10.95 18.26
CA ALA A 209 -0.31 -11.03 16.95
C ALA A 209 0.59 -10.43 15.86
N VAL A 210 0.32 -10.81 14.60
CA VAL A 210 0.87 -10.20 13.39
C VAL A 210 -0.27 -9.80 12.46
N ARG A 211 -0.16 -8.66 11.80
CA ARG A 211 -0.98 -8.26 10.65
C ARG A 211 -0.18 -8.53 9.39
N VAL A 212 -0.76 -9.31 8.47
CA VAL A 212 -0.07 -9.80 7.27
C VAL A 212 -0.75 -9.22 6.03
N PRO A 213 -0.19 -8.15 5.44
CA PRO A 213 -0.62 -7.63 4.15
C PRO A 213 -0.52 -8.68 3.05
N VAL A 214 -1.60 -8.89 2.29
CA VAL A 214 -1.64 -9.76 1.11
C VAL A 214 -2.29 -9.06 -0.07
N GLY A 215 -1.82 -9.38 -1.28
CA GLY A 215 -2.42 -8.88 -2.52
C GLY A 215 -3.46 -9.83 -3.08
N TRP A 216 -4.44 -9.28 -3.81
CA TRP A 216 -5.54 -10.02 -4.42
C TRP A 216 -5.11 -11.22 -5.29
N TRP A 217 -3.93 -11.15 -5.91
CA TRP A 217 -3.36 -12.22 -6.75
C TRP A 217 -3.11 -13.52 -5.97
N ILE A 218 -3.06 -13.47 -4.63
CA ILE A 218 -2.85 -14.64 -3.77
C ILE A 218 -3.92 -15.73 -3.94
N ALA A 219 -5.12 -15.36 -4.43
CA ALA A 219 -6.24 -16.27 -4.63
C ALA A 219 -6.25 -16.99 -5.99
N SER A 220 -5.20 -16.82 -6.81
CA SER A 220 -5.12 -17.41 -8.15
C SER A 220 -3.79 -18.14 -8.37
N ASP A 221 -3.85 -19.30 -9.03
CA ASP A 221 -2.67 -20.09 -9.44
C ASP A 221 -2.86 -20.63 -10.88
N PRO A 222 -2.05 -20.18 -11.87
CA PRO A 222 -1.08 -19.10 -11.75
C PRO A 222 -1.78 -17.74 -11.50
N PRO A 223 -1.13 -16.80 -10.81
CA PRO A 223 -1.68 -15.46 -10.64
C PRO A 223 -1.69 -14.69 -11.97
N PRO A 224 -2.58 -13.69 -12.12
CA PRO A 224 -2.56 -12.80 -13.27
C PRO A 224 -1.25 -12.02 -13.37
N LYS A 225 -0.72 -11.89 -14.60
CA LYS A 225 0.51 -11.13 -14.85
C LYS A 225 0.31 -9.63 -14.51
N PRO A 226 1.36 -8.93 -14.03
CA PRO A 226 2.74 -9.39 -13.89
C PRO A 226 3.04 -10.15 -12.58
N PHE A 227 2.06 -10.31 -11.68
CA PHE A 227 2.27 -10.97 -10.39
C PHE A 227 2.75 -12.42 -10.53
N VAL A 228 3.44 -12.92 -9.50
CA VAL A 228 4.09 -14.24 -9.52
C VAL A 228 3.57 -15.13 -8.39
N ALA A 229 3.60 -16.45 -8.61
CA ALA A 229 3.12 -17.44 -7.64
C ALA A 229 4.08 -17.62 -6.47
N GLY A 230 3.55 -17.96 -5.28
CA GLY A 230 4.34 -18.39 -4.12
C GLY A 230 3.96 -17.73 -2.79
N SER A 231 3.33 -16.55 -2.82
CA SER A 231 2.92 -15.80 -1.62
C SER A 231 1.96 -16.59 -0.72
N LEU A 232 1.08 -17.41 -1.28
CA LEU A 232 0.16 -18.27 -0.51
C LEU A 232 0.90 -19.27 0.39
N LYS A 233 1.97 -19.90 -0.12
CA LYS A 233 2.79 -20.83 0.68
C LYS A 233 3.52 -20.09 1.80
N ALA A 234 3.96 -18.86 1.56
CA ALA A 234 4.58 -18.04 2.60
C ALA A 234 3.56 -17.64 3.69
N LEU A 235 2.31 -17.35 3.32
CA LEU A 235 1.22 -17.13 4.29
C LEU A 235 0.92 -18.40 5.11
N ASP A 236 0.91 -19.58 4.50
CA ASP A 236 0.74 -20.85 5.24
C ASP A 236 1.87 -21.09 6.26
N ASN A 237 3.11 -20.73 5.90
CA ASN A 237 4.24 -20.77 6.83
C ASN A 237 4.01 -19.81 8.02
N ALA A 238 3.50 -18.60 7.77
CA ALA A 238 3.16 -17.66 8.84
C ALA A 238 2.16 -18.26 9.84
N PHE A 239 1.11 -18.92 9.35
CA PHE A 239 0.15 -19.62 10.23
C PHE A 239 0.79 -20.77 11.01
N THR A 240 1.72 -21.51 10.40
CA THR A 240 2.46 -22.58 11.06
C THR A 240 3.33 -22.04 12.20
N TRP A 241 4.11 -20.99 11.94
CA TRP A 241 4.95 -20.34 12.94
C TRP A 241 4.11 -19.66 14.03
N ALA A 242 3.00 -19.02 13.65
CA ALA A 242 2.06 -18.40 14.57
C ALA A 242 1.52 -19.42 15.60
N GLY A 243 1.10 -20.60 15.14
CA GLY A 243 0.65 -21.69 16.01
C GLY A 243 1.73 -22.16 16.99
N LYS A 244 2.98 -22.27 16.51
CA LYS A 244 4.12 -22.71 17.34
C LYS A 244 4.48 -21.71 18.45
N TYR A 245 4.40 -20.42 18.18
CA TYR A 245 4.84 -19.36 19.10
C TYR A 245 3.70 -18.62 19.81
N GLY A 246 2.47 -19.12 19.71
CA GLY A 246 1.30 -18.54 20.37
C GLY A 246 0.88 -17.17 19.81
N ILE A 247 1.26 -16.86 18.58
CA ILE A 247 0.92 -15.62 17.88
C ILE A 247 -0.38 -15.82 17.11
N LYS A 248 -1.21 -14.77 17.07
CA LYS A 248 -2.38 -14.70 16.18
C LYS A 248 -2.07 -14.02 14.86
N VAL A 249 -2.82 -14.36 13.82
CA VAL A 249 -2.69 -13.80 12.48
C VAL A 249 -3.95 -13.00 12.14
N ILE A 250 -3.74 -11.74 11.78
CA ILE A 250 -4.70 -10.89 11.10
C ILE A 250 -4.31 -10.91 9.62
N VAL A 251 -5.15 -11.47 8.76
CA VAL A 251 -4.91 -11.46 7.31
C VAL A 251 -5.52 -10.18 6.75
N ASP A 252 -4.71 -9.35 6.13
CA ASP A 252 -5.14 -8.06 5.61
C ASP A 252 -5.08 -8.03 4.09
N LEU A 253 -6.24 -7.88 3.45
CA LEU A 253 -6.31 -7.72 2.00
C LEU A 253 -5.86 -6.29 1.63
N HIS A 254 -4.54 -6.15 1.47
CA HIS A 254 -3.84 -4.88 1.44
C HIS A 254 -3.81 -4.24 0.05
N ALA A 255 -3.77 -5.06 -1.00
CA ALA A 255 -3.80 -4.61 -2.39
C ALA A 255 -5.00 -5.23 -3.13
N ILE A 256 -5.91 -4.40 -3.62
CA ILE A 256 -7.09 -4.83 -4.36
C ILE A 256 -6.87 -4.68 -5.86
N GLN A 257 -7.49 -5.55 -6.67
CA GLN A 257 -7.46 -5.42 -8.11
C GLN A 257 -8.04 -4.05 -8.54
N GLY A 258 -7.29 -3.33 -9.39
CA GLY A 258 -7.63 -1.96 -9.80
C GLY A 258 -7.18 -0.88 -8.82
N SER A 259 -6.61 -1.24 -7.67
CA SER A 259 -6.17 -0.34 -6.59
C SER A 259 -7.29 0.51 -5.98
N GLN A 260 -7.32 0.53 -4.64
CA GLN A 260 -8.25 1.30 -3.82
C GLN A 260 -7.73 2.69 -3.43
N ASN A 261 -6.47 3.01 -3.72
CA ASN A 261 -5.86 4.30 -3.34
C ASN A 261 -4.77 4.85 -4.27
N GLY A 262 -4.36 4.11 -5.31
CA GLY A 262 -3.36 4.53 -6.28
C GLY A 262 -1.90 4.48 -5.80
N ASN A 263 -1.63 4.05 -4.57
CA ASN A 263 -0.28 4.02 -4.02
C ASN A 263 0.48 2.72 -4.38
N ASP A 264 1.79 2.71 -4.13
CA ASP A 264 2.65 1.55 -4.34
C ASP A 264 2.25 0.35 -3.46
N HIS A 265 1.86 0.60 -2.20
CA HIS A 265 1.41 -0.45 -1.28
C HIS A 265 0.07 -1.12 -1.67
N SER A 266 -0.74 -0.53 -2.56
CA SER A 266 -1.92 -1.20 -3.13
C SER A 266 -1.61 -1.85 -4.48
N ALA A 267 -0.32 -1.96 -4.82
CA ALA A 267 0.18 -2.48 -6.09
C ALA A 267 -0.43 -1.77 -7.31
N ALA A 268 -0.69 -0.46 -7.22
CA ALA A 268 -1.17 0.32 -8.34
C ALA A 268 -0.17 0.23 -9.51
N ARG A 269 -0.69 0.02 -10.73
CA ARG A 269 0.13 -0.03 -11.94
C ARG A 269 0.84 1.30 -12.20
N ASP A 270 0.09 2.39 -12.08
CA ASP A 270 0.46 3.70 -12.64
C ASP A 270 -0.08 4.89 -11.83
N GLY A 271 -0.55 4.65 -10.61
CA GLY A 271 -1.06 5.69 -9.72
C GLY A 271 -2.55 5.97 -9.90
N TYR A 272 -3.23 5.21 -10.76
CA TYR A 272 -4.67 5.29 -10.90
C TYR A 272 -5.37 4.40 -9.88
N GLN A 273 -6.53 4.90 -9.47
CA GLN A 273 -7.48 4.18 -8.65
C GLN A 273 -8.67 3.82 -9.54
N GLU A 274 -8.86 2.54 -9.77
CA GLU A 274 -9.85 2.00 -10.70
C GLU A 274 -10.91 1.13 -9.98
N TRP A 275 -10.68 0.77 -8.71
CA TRP A 275 -11.62 -0.06 -7.95
C TRP A 275 -12.97 0.64 -7.71
N GLY A 276 -14.07 -0.07 -7.98
CA GLY A 276 -15.43 0.38 -7.73
C GLY A 276 -16.48 -0.73 -7.70
N ASP A 277 -17.77 -0.38 -7.87
CA ASP A 277 -18.93 -1.30 -7.76
C ASP A 277 -18.77 -2.58 -8.61
N SER A 278 -18.20 -2.48 -9.81
CA SER A 278 -17.97 -3.61 -10.70
C SER A 278 -16.94 -4.63 -10.18
N ASN A 279 -16.04 -4.22 -9.29
CA ASN A 279 -14.96 -5.05 -8.75
C ASN A 279 -15.34 -5.76 -7.45
N ILE A 280 -16.52 -5.46 -6.89
CA ILE A 280 -16.95 -5.98 -5.57
C ILE A 280 -16.94 -7.52 -5.56
N GLN A 281 -17.51 -8.17 -6.57
CA GLN A 281 -17.60 -9.63 -6.60
C GLN A 281 -16.23 -10.31 -6.64
N ASP A 282 -15.32 -9.80 -7.48
CA ASP A 282 -13.96 -10.33 -7.58
C ASP A 282 -13.19 -10.12 -6.27
N THR A 283 -13.38 -8.96 -5.63
CA THR A 283 -12.75 -8.67 -4.33
C THR A 283 -13.29 -9.59 -3.23
N VAL A 284 -14.61 -9.83 -3.21
CA VAL A 284 -15.25 -10.75 -2.26
C VAL A 284 -14.79 -12.19 -2.48
N ALA A 285 -14.51 -12.60 -3.73
CA ALA A 285 -14.00 -13.94 -4.02
C ALA A 285 -12.63 -14.19 -3.37
N VAL A 286 -11.76 -13.18 -3.30
CA VAL A 286 -10.48 -13.26 -2.56
C VAL A 286 -10.72 -13.45 -1.06
N ILE A 287 -11.66 -12.70 -0.48
CA ILE A 287 -12.03 -12.85 0.94
C ILE A 287 -12.62 -14.23 1.22
N ASP A 288 -13.53 -14.73 0.37
CA ASP A 288 -14.11 -16.08 0.50
C ASP A 288 -13.00 -17.15 0.46
N PHE A 289 -12.03 -17.02 -0.44
CA PHE A 289 -10.88 -17.92 -0.54
C PHE A 289 -10.04 -17.94 0.73
N LEU A 290 -9.63 -16.76 1.24
CA LEU A 290 -8.81 -16.65 2.44
C LEU A 290 -9.55 -17.17 3.68
N ALA A 291 -10.84 -16.82 3.82
CA ALA A 291 -11.68 -17.30 4.90
C ALA A 291 -11.86 -18.83 4.85
N ALA A 292 -12.13 -19.39 3.68
CA ALA A 292 -12.29 -20.83 3.49
C ALA A 292 -11.02 -21.60 3.86
N ARG A 293 -9.85 -21.08 3.48
CA ARG A 293 -8.55 -21.72 3.71
C ARG A 293 -8.18 -21.78 5.17
N TYR A 294 -8.39 -20.70 5.92
CA TYR A 294 -7.87 -20.57 7.29
C TYR A 294 -8.95 -20.74 8.38
N LYS A 295 -10.21 -21.03 8.03
CA LYS A 295 -11.33 -21.12 8.98
C LYS A 295 -11.08 -22.02 10.20
N ASP A 296 -10.35 -23.12 10.02
CA ASP A 296 -10.09 -24.12 11.07
C ASP A 296 -8.73 -23.89 11.77
N ASN A 297 -7.96 -22.88 11.35
CA ASN A 297 -6.67 -22.60 11.96
C ASN A 297 -6.86 -21.77 13.25
N PRO A 298 -6.44 -22.27 14.42
CA PRO A 298 -6.66 -21.58 15.69
C PRO A 298 -5.88 -20.26 15.81
N SER A 299 -4.86 -20.03 14.99
CA SER A 299 -4.14 -18.76 14.95
C SER A 299 -4.85 -17.68 14.14
N LEU A 300 -5.91 -17.98 13.37
CA LEU A 300 -6.70 -16.94 12.69
C LEU A 300 -7.45 -16.09 13.72
N ALA A 301 -7.05 -14.82 13.87
CA ALA A 301 -7.76 -13.86 14.70
C ALA A 301 -8.79 -13.06 13.90
N ALA A 302 -8.40 -12.57 12.73
CA ALA A 302 -9.25 -11.69 11.94
C ALA A 302 -8.90 -11.70 10.46
N ILE A 303 -9.85 -11.25 9.65
CA ILE A 303 -9.66 -10.90 8.24
C ILE A 303 -10.04 -9.43 8.08
N GLU A 304 -9.10 -8.62 7.60
CA GLU A 304 -9.36 -7.25 7.18
C GLU A 304 -9.74 -7.21 5.71
N LEU A 305 -10.88 -6.59 5.42
CA LEU A 305 -11.49 -6.68 4.11
C LEU A 305 -10.78 -5.82 3.07
N MET A 306 -10.20 -4.68 3.46
CA MET A 306 -9.52 -3.77 2.55
C MET A 306 -8.68 -2.79 3.36
N ASN A 307 -7.41 -2.63 2.99
CA ASN A 307 -6.54 -1.61 3.55
C ASN A 307 -6.77 -0.24 2.90
N GLU A 308 -6.90 0.82 3.70
CA GLU A 308 -6.85 2.22 3.30
C GLU A 308 -7.58 2.60 1.98
N PRO A 309 -8.90 2.39 1.86
CA PRO A 309 -9.66 2.94 0.74
C PRO A 309 -9.58 4.47 0.72
N LEU A 310 -9.25 5.09 -0.42
CA LEU A 310 -9.07 6.55 -0.49
C LEU A 310 -10.38 7.29 -0.76
N ALA A 311 -10.76 8.21 0.13
CA ALA A 311 -11.87 9.13 -0.09
C ALA A 311 -11.45 10.36 -0.94
N PRO A 312 -12.36 10.95 -1.74
CA PRO A 312 -13.72 10.49 -2.03
C PRO A 312 -13.79 9.46 -3.17
N ALA A 313 -12.65 9.10 -3.77
CA ALA A 313 -12.59 8.29 -4.97
C ALA A 313 -13.21 6.89 -4.77
N VAL A 314 -12.96 6.26 -3.62
CA VAL A 314 -13.79 5.14 -3.13
C VAL A 314 -15.03 5.73 -2.46
N GLY A 315 -16.19 5.59 -3.10
CA GLY A 315 -17.47 6.04 -2.54
C GLY A 315 -17.89 5.27 -1.30
N LEU A 316 -18.48 5.95 -0.31
CA LEU A 316 -18.89 5.33 0.97
C LEU A 316 -19.95 4.24 0.78
N ASP A 317 -20.92 4.46 -0.10
CA ASP A 317 -21.99 3.48 -0.37
C ASP A 317 -21.43 2.21 -1.05
N THR A 318 -20.55 2.39 -2.03
CA THR A 318 -19.79 1.29 -2.67
C THR A 318 -19.00 0.50 -1.63
N LEU A 319 -18.30 1.20 -0.74
CA LEU A 319 -17.52 0.57 0.32
C LEU A 319 -18.41 -0.22 1.29
N LYS A 320 -19.55 0.33 1.71
CA LYS A 320 -20.51 -0.38 2.58
C LYS A 320 -21.12 -1.62 1.92
N LYS A 321 -21.45 -1.55 0.62
CA LYS A 321 -21.88 -2.72 -0.17
C LYS A 321 -20.80 -3.81 -0.13
N TYR A 322 -19.54 -3.44 -0.41
CA TYR A 322 -18.42 -4.37 -0.37
C TYR A 322 -18.21 -4.95 1.03
N TYR A 323 -18.13 -4.12 2.06
CA TYR A 323 -17.93 -4.57 3.45
C TYR A 323 -19.03 -5.51 3.92
N LYS A 324 -20.29 -5.29 3.52
CA LYS A 324 -21.35 -6.24 3.83
C LYS A 324 -21.14 -7.60 3.14
N ALA A 325 -20.81 -7.58 1.85
CA ALA A 325 -20.59 -8.81 1.09
C ALA A 325 -19.34 -9.58 1.56
N GLY A 326 -18.25 -8.88 1.87
CA GLY A 326 -17.04 -9.46 2.45
C GLY A 326 -17.27 -10.02 3.85
N TYR A 327 -18.04 -9.31 4.69
CA TYR A 327 -18.48 -9.82 6.00
C TYR A 327 -19.24 -11.15 5.87
N ASP A 328 -20.20 -11.22 4.94
CA ASP A 328 -20.99 -12.43 4.70
C ASP A 328 -20.12 -13.59 4.19
N ALA A 329 -19.13 -13.30 3.34
CA ALA A 329 -18.16 -14.28 2.87
C ALA A 329 -17.31 -14.85 4.02
N VAL A 330 -16.85 -14.03 4.97
CA VAL A 330 -16.16 -14.54 6.16
C VAL A 330 -17.10 -15.38 7.02
N ARG A 331 -18.33 -14.91 7.27
CA ARG A 331 -19.32 -15.61 8.12
C ARG A 331 -19.82 -16.91 7.53
N LYS A 332 -19.77 -17.08 6.21
CA LYS A 332 -20.02 -18.36 5.52
C LYS A 332 -19.07 -19.47 6.00
N HIS A 333 -17.83 -19.13 6.38
CA HIS A 333 -16.81 -20.11 6.75
C HIS A 333 -16.50 -20.16 8.25
N THR A 334 -16.57 -19.03 8.95
CA THR A 334 -16.23 -18.98 10.38
C THR A 334 -17.03 -17.93 11.17
N GLN A 335 -17.47 -18.33 12.36
CA GLN A 335 -18.09 -17.44 13.35
C GLN A 335 -17.08 -16.90 14.38
N CYS A 336 -15.85 -17.42 14.35
CA CYS A 336 -14.81 -17.11 15.34
C CYS A 336 -13.98 -15.88 14.94
N ALA A 337 -13.55 -15.80 13.67
CA ALA A 337 -12.68 -14.71 13.23
C ALA A 337 -13.41 -13.36 13.27
N TYR A 338 -12.72 -12.32 13.72
CA TYR A 338 -13.21 -10.94 13.59
C TYR A 338 -13.13 -10.48 12.14
N VAL A 339 -14.01 -9.56 11.75
CA VAL A 339 -13.96 -8.91 10.44
C VAL A 339 -13.56 -7.46 10.65
N ILE A 340 -12.44 -7.04 10.08
CA ILE A 340 -11.90 -5.69 10.22
C ILE A 340 -12.31 -4.85 9.01
N LEU A 341 -12.83 -3.66 9.28
CA LEU A 341 -13.27 -2.66 8.32
C LEU A 341 -12.36 -1.43 8.45
N SER A 342 -11.50 -1.21 7.46
CA SER A 342 -10.63 -0.03 7.47
C SER A 342 -11.43 1.23 7.18
N ASN A 343 -11.16 2.30 7.95
CA ASN A 343 -11.67 3.63 7.63
C ASN A 343 -11.05 4.12 6.32
N ARG A 344 -11.80 4.96 5.58
CA ARG A 344 -11.22 5.61 4.41
C ARG A 344 -10.13 6.59 4.83
N ILE A 345 -9.04 6.61 4.09
CA ILE A 345 -8.01 7.65 4.20
C ILE A 345 -8.43 8.90 3.41
N GLY A 346 -7.77 10.03 3.68
CA GLY A 346 -8.09 11.31 3.07
C GLY A 346 -9.20 12.06 3.83
N PRO A 347 -10.01 12.90 3.17
CA PRO A 347 -10.99 13.78 3.82
C PRO A 347 -12.29 13.06 4.19
N ALA A 348 -12.20 11.87 4.78
CA ALA A 348 -13.34 11.10 5.26
C ALA A 348 -13.74 11.46 6.70
N ASP A 349 -15.02 11.30 7.05
CA ASP A 349 -15.44 11.41 8.45
C ASP A 349 -15.02 10.13 9.18
N PRO A 350 -14.21 10.19 10.26
CA PRO A 350 -13.77 9.01 10.99
C PRO A 350 -14.92 8.18 11.59
N LYS A 351 -16.14 8.74 11.69
CA LYS A 351 -17.34 8.06 12.22
C LYS A 351 -18.21 7.39 11.16
N GLU A 352 -17.91 7.56 9.87
CA GLU A 352 -18.83 7.25 8.76
C GLU A 352 -19.23 5.76 8.64
N LEU A 353 -18.43 4.87 9.25
CA LEU A 353 -18.65 3.43 9.31
C LEU A 353 -19.26 2.95 10.63
N LEU A 354 -19.30 3.74 11.70
CA LEU A 354 -19.68 3.25 13.04
C LEU A 354 -21.12 2.73 13.07
N SER A 355 -22.07 3.46 12.50
CA SER A 355 -23.48 3.03 12.46
C SER A 355 -23.67 1.77 11.62
N PHE A 356 -22.92 1.64 10.52
CA PHE A 356 -22.93 0.46 9.67
C PHE A 356 -22.34 -0.75 10.41
N ALA A 357 -21.16 -0.61 10.99
CA ALA A 357 -20.46 -1.66 11.71
C ALA A 357 -21.26 -2.17 12.92
N SER A 358 -21.96 -1.30 13.65
CA SER A 358 -22.82 -1.70 14.78
C SER A 358 -24.00 -2.61 14.39
N THR A 359 -24.31 -2.75 13.10
CA THR A 359 -25.33 -3.72 12.62
C THR A 359 -24.77 -5.14 12.45
N LEU A 360 -23.45 -5.31 12.57
CA LEU A 360 -22.72 -6.54 12.32
C LEU A 360 -22.11 -7.10 13.62
N ASN A 361 -21.99 -8.42 13.72
CA ASN A 361 -21.40 -9.07 14.88
C ASN A 361 -19.91 -9.36 14.68
N ARG A 362 -19.10 -9.19 15.75
CA ARG A 362 -17.64 -9.40 15.79
C ARG A 362 -16.90 -8.63 14.70
N VAL A 363 -17.18 -7.34 14.61
CA VAL A 363 -16.51 -6.42 13.70
C VAL A 363 -15.59 -5.45 14.43
N VAL A 364 -14.60 -4.97 13.70
CA VAL A 364 -13.56 -4.06 14.18
C VAL A 364 -13.44 -2.90 13.18
N ILE A 365 -13.31 -1.68 13.68
CA ILE A 365 -12.93 -0.51 12.88
C ILE A 365 -11.43 -0.32 12.99
N ASP A 366 -10.76 -0.25 11.84
CA ASP A 366 -9.34 0.06 11.76
C ASP A 366 -9.12 1.55 11.44
N VAL A 367 -8.17 2.15 12.15
CA VAL A 367 -7.67 3.51 11.97
C VAL A 367 -6.15 3.53 11.94
N HIS A 368 -5.59 4.31 11.03
CA HIS A 368 -4.14 4.43 10.88
C HIS A 368 -3.69 5.81 11.37
N TYR A 369 -2.75 5.83 12.31
CA TYR A 369 -2.28 7.07 12.94
C TYR A 369 -0.79 7.26 12.76
N TYR A 370 -0.47 8.16 11.84
CA TYR A 370 0.88 8.65 11.60
C TYR A 370 1.00 10.12 12.05
N ASN A 371 2.13 10.47 12.68
CA ASN A 371 2.54 11.88 12.83
C ASN A 371 3.49 12.26 11.69
N LEU A 372 3.05 11.94 10.47
CA LEU A 372 3.76 12.13 9.20
C LEU A 372 2.73 12.58 8.15
N PHE A 373 3.21 12.87 6.93
CA PHE A 373 2.36 13.11 5.76
C PHE A 373 1.49 14.37 5.83
N SER A 374 1.80 15.29 6.74
CA SER A 374 1.21 16.62 6.82
C SER A 374 2.26 17.65 7.18
N ASP A 375 2.25 18.79 6.49
CA ASP A 375 3.14 19.94 6.74
C ASP A 375 2.97 20.55 8.13
N MET A 376 1.91 20.19 8.86
CA MET A 376 1.75 20.58 10.24
C MET A 376 2.85 19.98 11.12
N PHE A 377 3.20 18.72 10.89
CA PHE A 377 4.15 17.98 11.75
C PHE A 377 5.58 18.51 11.62
N SER A 378 5.99 19.00 10.44
CA SER A 378 7.32 19.59 10.24
C SER A 378 7.56 20.87 11.05
N LYS A 379 6.50 21.45 11.63
CA LYS A 379 6.54 22.67 12.45
C LYS A 379 6.54 22.39 13.94
N LEU A 380 6.39 21.13 14.36
CA LEU A 380 6.32 20.74 15.76
C LEU A 380 7.71 20.38 16.28
N ASN A 381 7.98 20.72 17.54
CA ASN A 381 9.10 20.17 18.29
C ASN A 381 8.75 18.82 18.95
N ALA A 382 9.74 18.15 19.54
CA ALA A 382 9.56 16.83 20.16
C ALA A 382 8.42 16.79 21.19
N GLN A 383 8.34 17.78 22.09
CA GLN A 383 7.29 17.83 23.11
C GLN A 383 5.91 18.05 22.48
N GLN A 384 5.81 18.92 21.48
CA GLN A 384 4.54 19.18 20.79
C GLN A 384 4.01 17.95 20.04
N HIS A 385 4.90 17.13 19.46
CA HIS A 385 4.50 15.85 18.91
C HIS A 385 3.98 14.89 19.98
N ILE A 386 4.64 14.80 21.13
CA ILE A 386 4.21 13.97 22.27
C ILE A 386 2.84 14.43 22.79
N ASP A 387 2.67 15.74 22.97
CA ASP A 387 1.40 16.35 23.40
C ASP A 387 0.29 16.10 22.38
N TYR A 388 0.61 16.11 21.08
CA TYR A 388 -0.35 15.78 20.03
C TYR A 388 -0.89 14.35 20.18
N ILE A 389 -0.05 13.39 20.62
CA ILE A 389 -0.50 12.02 20.90
C ILE A 389 -1.49 12.00 22.07
N TYR A 390 -1.13 12.61 23.20
CA TYR A 390 -1.97 12.61 24.40
C TYR A 390 -3.26 13.41 24.26
N ASN A 391 -3.27 14.43 23.40
CA ASN A 391 -4.43 15.29 23.19
C ASN A 391 -5.22 14.87 21.94
N GLN A 392 -4.67 15.14 20.75
CA GLN A 392 -5.40 14.96 19.50
C GLN A 392 -5.64 13.49 19.18
N ARG A 393 -4.60 12.65 19.16
CA ARG A 393 -4.77 11.21 18.85
C ARG A 393 -5.58 10.47 19.90
N SER A 394 -5.48 10.87 21.16
CA SER A 394 -6.34 10.38 22.24
C SER A 394 -7.83 10.67 21.97
N SER A 395 -8.14 11.88 21.51
CA SER A 395 -9.49 12.28 21.11
C SER A 395 -9.96 11.51 19.86
N ASP A 396 -9.11 11.44 18.82
CA ASP A 396 -9.39 10.72 17.57
C ASP A 396 -9.74 9.24 17.84
N LEU A 397 -8.97 8.57 18.70
CA LEU A 397 -9.23 7.17 19.05
C LEU A 397 -10.52 7.02 19.87
N SER A 398 -10.80 7.96 20.77
CA SER A 398 -12.03 7.95 21.58
C SER A 398 -13.28 8.10 20.71
N VAL A 399 -13.18 8.79 19.57
CA VAL A 399 -14.27 8.95 18.61
C VAL A 399 -14.72 7.62 18.00
N VAL A 400 -13.78 6.72 17.71
CA VAL A 400 -14.07 5.40 17.12
C VAL A 400 -14.23 4.29 18.16
N THR A 401 -14.00 4.60 19.44
CA THR A 401 -14.11 3.64 20.55
C THR A 401 -15.35 3.94 21.40
N SER A 402 -16.43 3.17 21.21
CA SER A 402 -17.68 3.36 21.96
C SER A 402 -18.09 2.09 22.72
N ALA A 403 -18.74 2.27 23.89
CA ALA A 403 -19.01 1.19 24.83
C ALA A 403 -19.83 0.00 24.25
N ASN A 404 -20.72 0.28 23.30
CA ASN A 404 -21.57 -0.71 22.65
C ASN A 404 -21.37 -0.74 21.12
N GLY A 405 -20.26 -0.19 20.62
CA GLY A 405 -19.94 -0.15 19.20
C GLY A 405 -19.06 -1.29 18.73
N PRO A 406 -18.61 -1.26 17.47
CA PRO A 406 -17.54 -2.14 17.00
C PRO A 406 -16.28 -1.97 17.86
N LEU A 407 -15.41 -3.00 17.87
CA LEU A 407 -14.10 -2.85 18.49
C LEU A 407 -13.25 -1.85 17.68
N SER A 408 -12.31 -1.17 18.32
CA SER A 408 -11.37 -0.26 17.67
C SER A 408 -9.98 -0.86 17.57
N PHE A 409 -9.32 -0.68 16.44
CA PHE A 409 -7.97 -1.14 16.16
C PHE A 409 -7.14 0.01 15.62
N VAL A 410 -5.94 0.22 16.17
CA VAL A 410 -4.94 1.11 15.56
C VAL A 410 -4.02 0.22 14.72
N GLY A 411 -4.46 -0.15 13.52
CA GLY A 411 -3.81 -1.14 12.68
C GLY A 411 -2.48 -0.69 12.10
N GLU A 412 -2.24 0.62 12.07
CA GLU A 412 -0.93 1.15 11.69
C GLU A 412 -0.55 2.39 12.50
N TRP A 413 0.67 2.36 13.02
CA TRP A 413 1.39 3.48 13.62
C TRP A 413 2.90 3.19 13.62
N THR A 414 3.74 4.20 13.69
CA THR A 414 5.21 4.02 13.68
C THR A 414 5.89 4.94 14.68
N GLY A 415 7.15 4.61 15.01
CA GLY A 415 8.02 5.46 15.83
C GLY A 415 8.73 6.55 15.03
N GLU A 416 8.63 6.52 13.70
CA GLU A 416 9.10 7.60 12.84
C GLU A 416 8.13 8.81 12.83
N TRP A 417 8.72 10.00 12.86
CA TRP A 417 8.02 11.30 12.89
C TRP A 417 8.79 12.40 12.15
N ALA A 418 9.85 12.04 11.43
CA ALA A 418 10.70 12.89 10.58
C ALA A 418 11.33 14.10 11.30
N LEU A 419 11.39 14.07 12.64
CA LEU A 419 11.97 15.15 13.43
C LEU A 419 13.50 15.07 13.41
N GLN A 420 14.14 16.08 12.81
CA GLN A 420 15.60 16.17 12.78
C GLN A 420 16.17 16.53 14.15
N GLY A 421 17.26 15.86 14.53
CA GLY A 421 17.98 16.13 15.78
C GLY A 421 17.30 15.59 17.05
N ALA A 422 16.20 14.85 16.94
CA ALA A 422 15.55 14.20 18.07
C ALA A 422 16.50 13.20 18.75
N SER A 423 16.57 13.26 20.09
CA SER A 423 17.37 12.34 20.89
C SER A 423 16.70 10.96 21.01
N MET A 424 17.45 9.94 21.42
CA MET A 424 16.87 8.63 21.76
C MET A 424 15.75 8.76 22.81
N GLN A 425 15.91 9.66 23.79
CA GLN A 425 14.91 9.89 24.82
C GLN A 425 13.62 10.48 24.25
N ASP A 426 13.70 11.35 23.23
CA ASP A 426 12.53 11.90 22.56
C ASP A 426 11.74 10.80 21.84
N TYR A 427 12.43 9.92 21.11
CA TYR A 427 11.80 8.77 20.47
C TYR A 427 11.19 7.79 21.49
N GLN A 428 11.86 7.52 22.61
CA GLN A 428 11.32 6.70 23.69
C GLN A 428 10.05 7.32 24.28
N ASN A 429 10.04 8.63 24.53
CA ASN A 429 8.89 9.34 25.07
C ASN A 429 7.73 9.36 24.08
N PHE A 430 8.02 9.55 22.79
CA PHE A 430 7.03 9.50 21.72
C PHE A 430 6.40 8.12 21.57
N ALA A 431 7.22 7.07 21.44
CA ALA A 431 6.74 5.69 21.34
C ALA A 431 5.93 5.29 22.59
N LYS A 432 6.37 5.69 23.79
CA LYS A 432 5.64 5.45 25.03
C LYS A 432 4.28 6.13 25.04
N ALA A 433 4.19 7.38 24.59
CA ALA A 433 2.92 8.09 24.46
C ALA A 433 1.97 7.36 23.50
N GLN A 434 2.49 6.92 22.34
CA GLN A 434 1.72 6.13 21.38
C GLN A 434 1.24 4.81 21.99
N GLN A 435 2.10 4.04 22.66
CA GLN A 435 1.71 2.79 23.33
C GLN A 435 0.63 2.99 24.39
N GLN A 436 0.71 4.07 25.18
CA GLN A 436 -0.31 4.40 26.18
C GLN A 436 -1.63 4.81 25.56
N VAL A 437 -1.58 5.59 24.47
CA VAL A 437 -2.78 6.08 23.80
C VAL A 437 -3.43 4.98 22.98
N TYR A 438 -2.70 4.36 22.06
CA TYR A 438 -3.18 3.33 21.16
C TYR A 438 -3.46 2.00 21.87
N GLY A 439 -2.82 1.74 23.01
CA GLY A 439 -3.16 0.61 23.89
C GLY A 439 -4.59 0.66 24.46
N ARG A 440 -5.31 1.79 24.32
CA ARG A 440 -6.72 1.92 24.68
C ARG A 440 -7.68 1.41 23.60
N ALA A 441 -7.19 1.13 22.40
CA ALA A 441 -8.00 0.54 21.34
C ALA A 441 -8.47 -0.86 21.78
N THR A 442 -9.76 -1.15 21.62
CA THR A 442 -10.38 -2.32 22.26
C THR A 442 -10.05 -3.65 21.59
N PHE A 443 -9.61 -3.62 20.33
CA PHE A 443 -9.04 -4.76 19.62
C PHE A 443 -7.51 -4.81 19.73
N GLY A 444 -6.86 -3.65 19.92
CA GLY A 444 -5.41 -3.53 20.07
C GLY A 444 -4.78 -2.58 19.05
N TRP A 445 -3.49 -2.77 18.78
CA TRP A 445 -2.72 -1.98 17.82
C TRP A 445 -1.72 -2.84 17.06
N ALA A 446 -1.32 -2.40 15.87
CA ALA A 446 -0.24 -2.99 15.09
C ALA A 446 0.78 -1.94 14.64
N TYR A 447 2.05 -2.13 15.00
CA TYR A 447 3.13 -1.23 14.60
C TYR A 447 3.50 -1.46 13.12
N TRP A 448 3.61 -0.40 12.34
CA TRP A 448 4.13 -0.40 10.97
C TRP A 448 5.61 0.01 10.96
N ALA A 449 6.55 -0.92 10.76
CA ALA A 449 6.42 -2.36 10.48
C ALA A 449 7.44 -3.19 11.27
N TYR A 450 7.42 -4.52 11.13
CA TYR A 450 8.34 -5.42 11.84
C TYR A 450 9.80 -5.20 11.45
N LYS A 451 10.06 -5.11 10.14
CA LYS A 451 11.37 -4.81 9.55
C LYS A 451 11.24 -3.73 8.48
N CYS A 452 12.25 -2.87 8.42
CA CYS A 452 12.37 -1.82 7.40
C CYS A 452 13.84 -1.41 7.30
N ALA A 453 14.29 -0.97 6.12
CA ALA A 453 15.62 -0.37 5.93
C ALA A 453 15.78 0.96 6.70
N LYS A 454 14.67 1.61 7.05
CA LYS A 454 14.66 2.81 7.89
C LYS A 454 14.45 2.42 9.35
N ASN A 455 15.41 2.77 10.20
CA ASN A 455 15.50 2.30 11.59
C ASN A 455 14.20 2.50 12.41
N HIS A 456 13.65 3.73 12.45
CA HIS A 456 12.44 4.01 13.25
C HIS A 456 11.13 3.52 12.64
N TRP A 457 11.18 2.91 11.44
CA TRP A 457 10.07 2.15 10.86
C TRP A 457 10.20 0.65 11.15
N SER A 458 11.31 0.20 11.75
CA SER A 458 11.61 -1.20 12.03
C SER A 458 11.43 -1.47 13.52
N LEU A 459 10.31 -2.07 13.91
CA LEU A 459 10.05 -2.41 15.32
C LEU A 459 11.14 -3.29 15.90
N LYS A 460 11.64 -4.26 15.12
CA LYS A 460 12.75 -5.12 15.55
C LYS A 460 13.97 -4.29 15.95
N TRP A 461 14.37 -3.34 15.09
CA TRP A 461 15.49 -2.44 15.36
C TRP A 461 15.22 -1.56 16.59
N MET A 462 14.00 -1.02 16.71
CA MET A 462 13.59 -0.20 17.85
C MET A 462 13.70 -0.95 19.18
N ILE A 463 13.34 -2.23 19.21
CA ILE A 463 13.47 -3.10 20.39
C ILE A 463 14.95 -3.38 20.68
N GLU A 464 15.70 -3.85 19.68
CA GLU A 464 17.12 -4.21 19.82
C GLU A 464 18.00 -3.04 20.27
N ASN A 465 17.61 -1.81 19.92
CA ASN A 465 18.34 -0.59 20.25
C ASN A 465 17.71 0.19 21.43
N ASN A 466 16.77 -0.41 22.17
CA ASN A 466 16.14 0.16 23.36
C ASN A 466 15.31 1.45 23.13
N TYR A 467 14.84 1.70 21.91
CA TYR A 467 13.94 2.82 21.62
C TYR A 467 12.50 2.53 22.04
N ILE A 468 12.11 1.25 22.10
CA ILE A 468 10.78 0.83 22.55
C ILE A 468 10.88 -0.47 23.36
N LYS A 469 10.01 -0.61 24.37
CA LYS A 469 9.83 -1.86 25.14
C LYS A 469 8.35 -2.20 25.17
N LEU A 470 8.01 -3.47 24.95
CA LEU A 470 6.61 -3.94 24.89
C LEU A 470 6.20 -4.75 26.13
N ASN A 471 7.19 -5.19 26.92
CA ASN A 471 7.06 -5.98 28.15
C ASN A 471 7.05 -5.10 29.39
#